data_AF-Q9HF50-F1
#
_entry.id   AF-Q9HF50-F1
#
_cell.length_a   1.000
_cell.length_b   1.000
_cell.length_c   1.000
_cell.angle_alpha   90.00
_cell.angle_beta   90.00
_cell.angle_gamma   90.00
#
_symmetry.space_group_name_H-M   'P 1'
#
loop_
_entity.id
_entity.type
_entity.pdbx_description
1 polymer ?
#
loop_
_entity_poly.entity_id
_entity_poly.type
_entity_poly.pdbx_seq_one_letter_code
_entity_poly.pdbx_strand_id
1 'polypeptide(L)'
;AGYRPFVDVLFSHTASDIFTMLYTNEYVGADGVTYDASMKKAWKSYQDSLPSGDGAIIIVTTRTGTQSTTAVSTLPYDPEIDLTKTIEVLVPIPTTTTTTSYLGVSTYYSTITATIGDTATLVIDMP
;
A
#
# COMPACT_ATOMS: atom_id res chain seq x y z
N ALA A 1 -5.52 6.44 -24.98
CA ALA A 1 -4.36 7.34 -24.76
C ALA A 1 -4.68 8.28 -23.60
N GLY A 2 -3.68 8.71 -22.82
CA GLY A 2 -3.87 9.65 -21.68
C GLY A 2 -3.56 9.08 -20.29
N TYR A 3 -3.32 7.78 -20.16
CA TYR A 3 -2.90 7.14 -18.91
C TYR A 3 -1.38 6.93 -18.89
N ARG A 4 -0.78 6.93 -17.69
CA ARG A 4 0.63 6.60 -17.47
C ARG A 4 0.74 5.43 -16.48
N PRO A 5 1.30 4.28 -16.88
CA PRO A 5 1.56 3.20 -15.94
C PRO A 5 2.63 3.63 -14.93
N PHE A 6 2.48 3.21 -13.68
CA PHE A 6 3.46 3.39 -12.62
C PHE A 6 3.50 2.15 -11.74
N VAL A 7 4.61 1.96 -11.04
CA VAL A 7 4.81 0.92 -10.03
C VAL A 7 5.56 1.53 -8.86
N ASP A 8 5.10 1.22 -7.65
CA ASP A 8 5.76 1.58 -6.40
C ASP A 8 5.94 0.33 -5.53
N VAL A 9 7.02 0.32 -4.74
CA VAL A 9 7.37 -0.77 -3.85
C VAL A 9 7.94 -0.19 -2.56
N LEU A 10 7.46 -0.70 -1.43
CA LEU A 10 8.09 -0.46 -0.13
C LEU A 10 9.25 -1.43 0.06
N PHE A 11 10.43 -0.90 0.38
CA PHE A 11 11.60 -1.70 0.69
C PHE A 11 12.31 -1.16 1.93
N SER A 12 13.00 -2.05 2.65
CA SER A 12 13.88 -1.67 3.74
C SER A 12 15.34 -1.73 3.29
N HIS A 13 16.13 -0.75 3.74
CA HIS A 13 17.57 -0.72 3.53
C HIS A 13 18.25 -0.55 4.90
N THR A 14 19.23 -1.39 5.18
CA THR A 14 19.84 -1.50 6.52
C THR A 14 21.12 -0.68 6.71
N ALA A 15 21.58 0.06 5.69
CA ALA A 15 22.82 0.84 5.78
C ALA A 15 22.56 2.34 5.70
N SER A 16 23.41 3.12 6.39
CA SER A 16 23.50 4.58 6.30
C SER A 16 24.13 5.07 4.99
N ASP A 17 24.15 4.23 3.95
CA ASP A 17 24.89 4.42 2.70
C ASP A 17 23.96 4.62 1.48
N ILE A 18 24.57 4.86 0.32
CA ILE A 18 23.88 4.98 -0.97
C ILE A 18 23.20 3.66 -1.34
N PHE A 19 21.87 3.63 -1.40
CA PHE A 19 21.12 2.55 -2.02
C PHE A 19 21.07 2.75 -3.54
N THR A 20 21.31 1.72 -4.35
CA THR A 20 21.26 1.87 -5.81
C THR A 20 20.21 0.96 -6.43
N MET A 21 19.24 1.56 -7.12
CA MET A 21 18.18 0.85 -7.83
C MET A 21 18.44 0.82 -9.34
N LEU A 22 18.15 -0.33 -9.95
CA LEU A 22 18.14 -0.51 -11.40
C LEU A 22 16.68 -0.54 -11.86
N TYR A 23 16.34 0.35 -12.78
CA TYR A 23 15.01 0.45 -13.38
C TYR A 23 15.08 -0.13 -14.78
N THR A 24 14.30 -1.18 -15.03
CA THR A 24 13.99 -1.61 -16.39
C THR A 24 12.82 -0.79 -16.89
N ASN A 25 13.04 -0.05 -17.97
CA ASN A 25 12.02 0.82 -18.57
C ASN A 25 11.99 0.59 -20.09
N GLU A 26 11.48 -0.58 -20.45
CA GLU A 26 11.25 -0.98 -21.83
C GLU A 26 9.75 -0.87 -22.13
N TYR A 27 9.40 -0.22 -23.26
CA TYR A 27 8.00 -0.08 -23.67
C TYR A 27 7.86 -0.02 -25.19
N VAL A 28 6.70 -0.44 -25.69
CA VAL A 28 6.34 -0.32 -27.10
C VAL A 28 5.44 0.91 -27.28
N GLY A 29 5.89 1.84 -28.13
CA GLY A 29 5.13 3.03 -28.48
C GLY A 29 3.89 2.71 -29.32
N ALA A 30 2.99 3.68 -29.43
CA ALA A 30 1.80 3.54 -30.29
C ALA A 30 2.15 3.43 -31.78
N ASP A 31 3.38 3.80 -32.15
CA ASP A 31 3.98 3.62 -33.47
C ASP A 31 4.53 2.21 -33.70
N GLY A 32 4.46 1.32 -32.70
CA GLY A 32 4.96 -0.05 -32.77
C GLY A 32 6.47 -0.18 -32.55
N VAL A 33 7.15 0.92 -32.21
CA VAL A 33 8.60 0.94 -31.96
C VAL A 33 8.87 0.61 -30.50
N THR A 34 9.86 -0.24 -30.25
CA THR A 34 10.35 -0.51 -28.89
C THR A 34 11.35 0.55 -28.46
N TYR A 35 11.15 1.06 -27.27
CA TYR A 35 12.03 2.01 -26.60
C TYR A 35 12.58 1.37 -25.32
N ASP A 36 13.84 1.65 -25.03
CA ASP A 36 14.49 1.31 -23.76
C ASP A 36 15.07 2.59 -23.16
N ALA A 37 14.55 2.95 -21.99
CA ALA A 37 15.01 4.07 -21.17
C ALA A 37 15.37 3.58 -19.76
N SER A 38 15.85 2.34 -19.66
CA SER A 38 16.33 1.74 -18.42
C SER A 38 17.46 2.57 -17.81
N MET A 39 17.47 2.68 -16.49
CA MET A 39 18.41 3.54 -15.78
C MET A 39 18.84 2.97 -14.45
N LYS A 40 20.00 3.43 -13.98
CA LYS A 40 20.50 3.16 -12.62
C LYS A 40 20.41 4.44 -11.81
N LYS A 41 19.78 4.39 -10.64
CA LYS A 41 19.66 5.53 -9.72
C LYS A 41 20.25 5.20 -8.37
N ALA A 42 21.19 6.02 -7.93
CA ALA A 42 21.65 6.07 -6.55
C ALA A 42 20.69 6.95 -5.72
N TRP A 43 20.06 6.35 -4.71
CA TRP A 43 19.25 6.97 -3.67
C TRP A 43 20.10 7.12 -2.41
N LYS A 44 20.26 8.36 -1.94
CA LYS A 44 20.93 8.66 -0.67
C LYS A 44 19.88 8.89 0.41
N SER A 45 20.22 8.53 1.64
CA SER A 45 19.45 8.98 2.80
C SER A 45 19.34 10.51 2.80
N TYR A 46 18.18 11.00 3.18
CA TYR A 46 17.92 12.42 3.25
C TYR A 46 18.86 13.12 4.25
N GLN A 47 19.17 14.39 4.01
CA GLN A 47 19.93 15.23 4.94
C GLN A 47 18.99 16.30 5.50
N ASP A 48 18.52 16.13 6.74
CA ASP A 48 17.56 17.04 7.41
C ASP A 48 18.15 18.41 7.79
N SER A 49 19.25 18.86 7.17
CA SER A 49 19.97 20.06 7.60
C SER A 49 19.44 21.37 7.01
N LEU A 50 18.51 21.35 6.04
CA LEU A 50 17.95 22.55 5.43
C LEU A 50 16.44 22.42 5.16
N PRO A 51 15.60 23.39 5.59
CA PRO A 51 14.15 23.39 5.35
C PRO A 51 13.74 23.64 3.88
N SER A 52 14.69 23.67 2.94
CA SER A 52 14.42 23.99 1.53
C SER A 52 15.09 23.07 0.50
N GLY A 53 15.70 21.95 0.92
CA GLY A 53 16.50 21.14 -0.01
C GLY A 53 16.46 19.63 0.25
N ASP A 54 15.86 18.92 -0.71
CA ASP A 54 16.14 17.54 -1.15
C ASP A 54 15.21 16.38 -0.74
N GLY A 55 14.09 16.63 -0.05
CA GLY A 55 13.19 15.53 0.32
C GLY A 55 12.19 15.87 1.42
N ALA A 56 11.11 15.10 1.46
CA ALA A 56 10.18 15.09 2.58
C ALA A 56 10.19 13.67 3.15
N ILE A 57 10.34 13.54 4.47
CA ILE A 57 10.25 12.24 5.15
C ILE A 57 8.86 11.67 4.87
N ILE A 58 8.78 10.44 4.36
CA ILE A 58 7.51 9.75 4.13
C ILE A 58 7.22 8.85 5.33
N ILE A 59 6.13 9.12 6.03
CA ILE A 59 5.60 8.26 7.08
C ILE A 59 4.47 7.43 6.49
N VAL A 60 4.60 6.11 6.53
CA VAL A 60 3.50 5.20 6.14
C VAL A 60 2.79 4.74 7.40
N THR A 61 1.49 5.04 7.48
CA THR A 61 0.62 4.60 8.58
C THR A 61 -0.39 3.61 8.05
N THR A 62 -0.36 2.39 8.56
CA THR A 62 -1.32 1.34 8.21
C THR A 62 -2.37 1.23 9.31
N ARG A 63 -3.65 1.29 8.94
CA ARG A 63 -4.79 1.06 9.84
C ARG A 63 -5.85 0.20 9.16
N THR A 64 -6.60 -0.56 9.94
CA THR A 64 -7.75 -1.31 9.39
C THR A 64 -8.92 -0.36 9.14
N GLY A 65 -9.75 -0.67 8.14
CA GLY A 65 -10.89 0.15 7.73
C GLY A 65 -12.05 -0.70 7.23
N THR A 66 -13.23 -0.08 7.12
CA THR A 66 -14.48 -0.74 6.70
C THR A 66 -14.55 -1.04 5.19
N GLN A 67 -13.51 -0.70 4.43
CA GLN A 67 -13.46 -0.98 3.01
C GLN A 67 -13.20 -2.46 2.74
N SER A 68 -13.71 -2.96 1.61
CA SER A 68 -13.47 -4.34 1.17
C SER A 68 -12.11 -4.55 0.48
N THR A 69 -11.41 -3.46 0.14
CA THR A 69 -10.11 -3.47 -0.53
C THR A 69 -9.13 -2.54 0.17
N THR A 70 -7.83 -2.83 0.04
CA THR A 70 -6.80 -1.91 0.52
C THR A 70 -6.84 -0.59 -0.25
N ALA A 71 -6.92 0.53 0.46
CA ALA A 71 -6.84 1.86 -0.12
C ALA A 71 -5.56 2.56 0.36
N VAL A 72 -4.92 3.30 -0.54
CA VAL A 72 -3.73 4.10 -0.25
C VAL A 72 -4.03 5.55 -0.60
N SER A 73 -3.79 6.45 0.34
CA SER A 73 -3.93 7.89 0.12
C SER A 73 -2.77 8.64 0.77
N THR A 74 -2.45 9.81 0.25
CA THR A 74 -1.50 10.72 0.89
C THR A 74 -2.32 11.80 1.60
N LEU A 75 -2.06 12.00 2.89
CA LEU A 75 -2.68 13.11 3.62
C LEU A 75 -2.23 14.45 3.01
N PRO A 76 -3.06 15.52 3.13
CA PRO A 76 -2.64 16.86 2.73
C PRO A 76 -1.26 17.17 3.31
N TYR A 77 -0.40 17.73 2.47
CA TYR A 77 0.96 18.08 2.81
C TYR A 77 1.23 19.51 2.40
N ASP A 78 1.70 20.31 3.35
CA ASP A 78 2.14 21.68 3.14
C ASP A 78 3.66 21.77 3.36
N PRO A 79 4.44 22.03 2.30
CA PRO A 79 5.91 22.09 2.40
C PRO A 79 6.45 23.23 3.27
N GLU A 80 5.64 24.23 3.62
CA GLU A 80 6.09 25.36 4.45
C GLU A 80 5.98 25.07 5.96
N ILE A 81 5.12 24.12 6.36
CA ILE A 81 4.84 23.81 7.78
C ILE A 81 5.08 22.33 8.12
N ASP A 82 4.89 21.41 7.18
CA ASP A 82 4.94 19.98 7.44
C ASP A 82 6.34 19.42 7.16
N LEU A 83 6.92 18.83 8.19
CA LEU A 83 8.23 18.16 8.11
C LEU A 83 8.14 16.80 7.39
N THR A 84 6.95 16.21 7.32
CA THR A 84 6.75 14.83 6.82
C THR A 84 5.51 14.72 5.94
N LYS A 85 5.61 13.93 4.86
CA LYS A 85 4.48 13.47 4.05
C LYS A 85 3.93 12.19 4.63
N THR A 86 2.65 12.14 4.96
CA THR A 86 2.04 10.93 5.51
C THR A 86 1.25 10.20 4.43
N ILE A 87 1.61 8.94 4.19
CA ILE A 87 0.81 7.99 3.40
C ILE A 87 -0.04 7.19 4.38
N GLU A 88 -1.35 7.26 4.20
CA GLU A 88 -2.32 6.45 4.91
C GLU A 88 -2.67 5.22 4.08
N VAL A 89 -2.46 4.05 4.66
CA VAL A 89 -2.83 2.74 4.11
C VAL A 89 -3.99 2.19 4.93
N LEU A 90 -5.16 2.09 4.32
CA LEU A 90 -6.36 1.50 4.89
C LEU A 90 -6.46 0.05 4.41
N VAL A 91 -6.29 -0.92 5.29
CA VAL A 91 -6.46 -2.34 4.96
C VAL A 91 -7.83 -2.85 5.43
N PRO A 92 -8.46 -3.81 4.74
CA PRO A 92 -9.72 -4.39 5.22
C PRO A 92 -9.57 -5.03 6.59
N ILE A 93 -10.65 -5.01 7.38
CA ILE A 93 -10.72 -5.76 8.64
C ILE A 93 -10.53 -7.26 8.32
N PRO A 94 -9.55 -7.95 8.95
CA PRO A 94 -9.34 -9.38 8.75
C PRO A 94 -10.62 -10.18 9.06
N THR A 95 -10.89 -11.24 8.30
CA THR A 95 -12.06 -12.11 8.53
C THR A 95 -11.60 -13.55 8.73
N THR A 96 -12.06 -14.19 9.80
CA THR A 96 -11.87 -15.62 10.04
C THR A 96 -13.17 -16.38 9.79
N THR A 97 -13.07 -17.62 9.33
CA THR A 97 -14.22 -18.48 9.07
C THR A 97 -14.30 -19.55 10.15
N THR A 98 -15.47 -19.69 10.78
CA THR A 98 -15.78 -20.76 11.72
C THR A 98 -16.93 -21.57 11.16
N THR A 99 -16.71 -22.89 11.03
CA THR A 99 -17.75 -23.82 10.57
C THR A 99 -18.29 -24.60 11.76
N THR A 100 -19.61 -24.59 11.94
CA THR A 100 -20.29 -25.43 12.95
C THR A 100 -21.26 -26.39 12.28
N SER A 101 -21.60 -27.47 12.97
CA SER A 101 -22.55 -28.47 12.49
C SER A 101 -23.78 -28.54 13.38
N TYR A 102 -24.95 -28.73 12.78
CA TYR A 102 -26.21 -28.87 13.50
C TYR A 102 -27.14 -29.87 12.82
N LEU A 103 -28.04 -30.50 13.57
CA LEU A 103 -29.06 -31.39 13.00
C LEU A 103 -30.10 -30.58 12.22
N GLY A 104 -30.00 -30.61 10.89
CA GLY A 104 -30.90 -29.89 9.99
C GLY A 104 -30.74 -30.29 8.51
N VAL A 105 -31.21 -29.43 7.62
CA VAL A 105 -31.14 -29.61 6.15
C VAL A 105 -30.71 -28.34 5.41
N SER A 106 -30.41 -27.26 6.12
CA SER A 106 -30.11 -25.95 5.52
C SER A 106 -28.75 -25.47 5.99
N THR A 107 -28.04 -24.72 5.14
CA THR A 107 -26.80 -24.04 5.53
C THR A 107 -27.12 -22.60 5.90
N TYR A 108 -26.62 -22.11 7.04
CA TYR A 108 -26.79 -20.72 7.47
C TYR A 108 -25.45 -19.97 7.46
N TYR A 109 -25.53 -18.69 7.10
CA TYR A 109 -24.39 -17.77 7.10
C TYR A 109 -24.69 -16.62 8.05
N SER A 110 -23.78 -16.35 8.98
CA SER A 110 -23.85 -15.21 9.89
C SER A 110 -22.50 -14.51 9.94
N THR A 111 -22.50 -13.18 9.85
CA THR A 111 -21.27 -12.38 9.95
C THR A 111 -21.28 -11.58 11.25
N ILE A 112 -20.29 -11.82 12.08
CA ILE A 112 -20.01 -11.01 13.28
C ILE A 112 -19.02 -9.93 12.86
N THR A 113 -19.50 -8.70 12.73
CA THR A 113 -18.68 -7.54 12.36
C THR A 113 -17.70 -7.18 13.48
N ALA A 114 -16.54 -6.66 13.11
CA ALA A 114 -15.52 -6.18 14.02
C ALA A 114 -15.26 -4.68 13.86
N THR A 115 -14.68 -4.06 14.88
CA THR A 115 -14.20 -2.68 14.86
C THR A 115 -12.81 -2.59 14.23
N ILE A 116 -12.39 -1.36 13.89
CA ILE A 116 -11.03 -1.08 13.45
C ILE A 116 -10.05 -1.56 14.54
N GLY A 117 -9.13 -2.44 14.14
CA GLY A 117 -8.13 -3.07 14.99
C GLY A 117 -8.42 -4.55 15.28
N ASP A 118 -9.66 -5.01 15.10
CA ASP A 118 -10.11 -6.35 15.45
C ASP A 118 -10.25 -7.26 14.22
N THR A 119 -10.76 -8.48 14.43
CA THR A 119 -11.00 -9.50 13.40
C THR A 119 -12.49 -9.85 13.36
N ALA A 120 -13.11 -9.78 12.19
CA ALA A 120 -14.49 -10.21 11.97
C ALA A 120 -14.57 -11.74 11.87
N THR A 121 -15.73 -12.30 12.22
CA THR A 121 -15.94 -13.76 12.14
C THR A 121 -17.11 -14.08 11.22
N LEU A 122 -16.86 -14.86 10.17
CA LEU A 122 -17.88 -15.51 9.36
C LEU A 122 -18.21 -16.87 9.98
N VAL A 123 -19.45 -17.04 10.43
CA VAL A 123 -19.99 -18.31 10.92
C VAL A 123 -20.77 -19.00 9.81
N ILE A 124 -20.41 -20.24 9.53
CA ILE A 124 -21.07 -21.12 8.57
C ILE A 124 -21.62 -22.32 9.35
N ASP A 125 -22.94 -22.44 9.42
CA ASP A 125 -23.58 -23.58 10.06
C ASP A 125 -24.06 -24.56 8.99
N MET A 126 -23.54 -25.77 9.03
CA MET A 126 -23.82 -26.82 8.06
C MET A 126 -24.67 -27.94 8.68
N PRO A 127 -25.59 -28.56 7.91
CA PRO A 127 -26.34 -29.73 8.35
C PRO A 127 -25.46 -30.98 8.48
#